data_AF-A0AA35VNX9-F1
#
_entry.id   AF-A0AA35VNX9-F1
#
_cell.length_a   1.000
_cell.length_b   1.000
_cell.length_c   1.000
_cell.angle_alpha   90.00
_cell.angle_beta   90.00
_cell.angle_gamma   90.00
#
_symmetry.space_group_name_H-M   'P 1'
#
loop_
_entity.id
_entity.type
_entity.pdbx_description
1 polymer ?
#
loop_
_entity_poly.entity_id
_entity_poly.type
_entity_poly.pdbx_seq_one_letter_code
_entity_poly.pdbx_strand_id
1 'polypeptide(L)'
;MSAFVQALILMVLSATLLCFAHSAPQVPCYFIFGDSSMDNGNNNHLVTTAKANYPPYGIDFPDGTTGRFSNGRNTADVVAQLLGFENFIPPFATARHEEIVRGVNYASGAAGIRDETAEHMGGRICMNRQLTNHAITILRLVNLIGNGSLAKARQHLNKCIYTVAMGNNDYINNYFYPKYYQTSILYTPDQYAKILIKQYSKQLSKLYKYGARKFGIAGAGYIGCTPAMMNRFNTNKCVDAVNGAIIQFNTRLVTAIGELESKLSDSKFIFIDPPRGYSSGSHAVTPRHEAKFYVCSGGLIVQKKQPKINLGWRNEGGSRGNKGDLGAGIGMLIISGARVGMGKGKVGGCTSRPVCPR
;
A
#
# COMPACT_ATOMS: atom_id res chain seq x y z
N MET A 1 -19.70 -51.82 12.60
CA MET A 1 -19.82 -50.53 13.34
C MET A 1 -21.20 -49.96 13.07
N SER A 2 -21.88 -49.43 14.09
CA SER A 2 -23.21 -48.79 13.91
C SER A 2 -23.09 -47.56 13.01
N ALA A 3 -24.14 -47.27 12.22
CA ALA A 3 -24.23 -46.07 11.37
C ALA A 3 -23.94 -44.77 12.14
N PHE A 4 -24.26 -44.75 13.44
CA PHE A 4 -23.97 -43.65 14.35
C PHE A 4 -22.46 -43.41 14.53
N VAL A 5 -21.67 -44.50 14.61
CA VAL A 5 -20.20 -44.43 14.78
C VAL A 5 -19.54 -43.94 13.49
N GLN A 6 -20.04 -44.36 12.32
CA GLN A 6 -19.55 -43.86 11.03
C GLN A 6 -19.85 -42.37 10.84
N ALA A 7 -21.05 -41.91 11.23
CA ALA A 7 -21.40 -40.49 11.18
C ALA A 7 -20.52 -39.64 12.10
N LEU A 8 -20.21 -40.13 13.31
CA LEU A 8 -19.33 -39.45 14.25
C LEU A 8 -17.89 -39.33 13.70
N ILE A 9 -17.37 -40.41 13.10
CA ILE A 9 -16.04 -40.42 12.49
C ILE A 9 -15.96 -39.45 11.31
N LEU A 10 -16.98 -39.42 10.45
CA LEU A 10 -17.08 -38.46 9.33
C LEU A 10 -17.19 -37.01 9.83
N MET A 11 -17.92 -36.77 10.92
CA MET A 11 -18.05 -35.44 11.52
C MET A 11 -16.73 -34.95 12.14
N VAL A 12 -15.99 -35.83 12.81
CA VAL A 12 -14.66 -35.52 13.36
C VAL A 12 -13.61 -35.34 12.25
N LEU A 13 -13.64 -36.18 11.21
CA LEU A 13 -12.78 -36.03 10.02
C LEU A 13 -13.06 -34.73 9.26
N SER A 14 -14.32 -34.34 9.10
CA SER A 14 -14.68 -33.07 8.45
C SER A 14 -14.35 -31.85 9.32
N ALA A 15 -14.56 -31.92 10.63
CA ALA A 15 -14.17 -30.86 11.56
C ALA A 15 -12.64 -30.67 11.63
N THR A 16 -11.88 -31.77 11.59
CA THR A 16 -10.41 -31.71 11.51
C THR A 16 -9.93 -31.17 10.16
N LEU A 17 -10.51 -31.62 9.04
CA LEU A 17 -10.20 -31.07 7.70
C LEU A 17 -10.52 -29.57 7.58
N LEU A 18 -11.56 -29.08 8.26
CA LEU A 18 -11.90 -27.66 8.33
C LEU A 18 -10.94 -26.86 9.23
N CYS A 19 -10.37 -27.47 10.28
CA CYS A 19 -9.38 -26.82 11.15
C CYS A 19 -8.00 -26.67 10.47
N PHE A 20 -7.66 -27.55 9.53
CA PHE A 20 -6.37 -27.51 8.80
C PHE A 20 -6.42 -26.70 7.49
N ALA A 21 -7.55 -26.09 7.14
CA ALA A 21 -7.66 -25.20 5.99
C ALA A 21 -7.12 -23.77 6.29
N HIS A 22 -5.97 -23.66 6.94
CA HIS A 22 -5.21 -22.40 6.95
C HIS A 22 -4.38 -22.33 5.68
N SER A 23 -4.86 -21.57 4.70
CA SER A 23 -4.12 -21.32 3.47
C SER A 23 -2.84 -20.56 3.82
N ALA A 24 -1.68 -21.15 3.53
CA ALA A 24 -0.40 -20.48 3.70
C ALA A 24 -0.39 -19.14 2.93
N PRO A 25 0.35 -18.12 3.41
CA PRO A 25 0.47 -16.85 2.69
C PRO A 25 0.90 -17.06 1.24
N GLN A 26 0.35 -16.26 0.32
CA GLN A 26 0.64 -16.32 -1.12
C GLN A 26 2.12 -16.02 -1.44
N VAL A 27 2.81 -15.35 -0.51
CA VAL A 27 4.25 -15.06 -0.58
C VAL A 27 4.88 -15.30 0.78
N PRO A 28 6.15 -15.72 0.85
CA PRO A 28 6.80 -16.03 2.12
C PRO A 28 7.03 -14.80 3.02
N CYS A 29 6.98 -13.59 2.45
CA CYS A 29 7.34 -12.37 3.14
C CYS A 29 6.79 -11.11 2.47
N TYR A 30 6.51 -10.09 3.28
CA TYR A 30 6.03 -8.79 2.85
C TYR A 30 6.77 -7.64 3.54
N PHE A 31 7.52 -6.85 2.77
CA PHE A 31 8.24 -5.68 3.28
C PHE A 31 7.57 -4.38 2.83
N ILE A 32 7.38 -3.45 3.76
CA ILE A 32 6.60 -2.23 3.54
C ILE A 32 7.49 -1.02 3.76
N PHE A 33 7.49 -0.11 2.79
CA PHE A 33 8.16 1.18 2.84
C PHE A 33 7.11 2.26 2.56
N GLY A 34 7.23 3.40 3.22
CA GLY A 34 6.35 4.51 2.93
C GLY A 34 6.21 5.52 4.04
N ASP A 35 5.10 6.24 4.01
CA ASP A 35 4.78 7.28 4.97
C ASP A 35 3.67 6.86 5.96
N SER A 36 2.97 7.84 6.54
CA SER A 36 1.83 7.65 7.44
C SER A 36 0.74 6.74 6.88
N SER A 37 0.58 6.65 5.56
CA SER A 37 -0.43 5.80 4.92
C SER A 37 -0.18 4.29 5.13
N MET A 38 1.05 3.94 5.49
CA MET A 38 1.51 2.57 5.69
C MET A 38 2.08 2.33 7.10
N ASP A 39 2.39 3.38 7.86
CA ASP A 39 2.96 3.27 9.22
C ASP A 39 1.99 2.59 10.20
N ASN A 40 2.55 1.71 11.03
CA ASN A 40 1.84 0.99 12.08
C ASN A 40 2.50 1.08 13.46
N GLY A 41 3.42 2.02 13.66
CA GLY A 41 3.99 2.31 14.98
C GLY A 41 5.45 2.75 14.99
N ASN A 42 6.11 2.93 13.84
CA ASN A 42 7.52 3.33 13.81
C ASN A 42 7.73 4.75 14.37
N ASN A 43 6.69 5.60 14.36
CA ASN A 43 6.75 6.97 14.88
C ASN A 43 6.54 7.07 16.41
N ASN A 44 6.11 6.01 17.09
CA ASN A 44 5.62 6.09 18.47
C ASN A 44 6.68 6.64 19.46
N HIS A 45 7.94 6.22 19.31
CA HIS A 45 9.05 6.61 20.18
C HIS A 45 9.92 7.74 19.62
N LEU A 46 9.58 8.30 18.46
CA LEU A 46 10.30 9.46 17.92
C LEU A 46 9.86 10.74 18.64
N VAL A 47 10.76 11.72 18.76
CA VAL A 47 10.39 13.08 19.19
C VAL A 47 9.89 13.83 17.96
N THR A 48 8.57 13.84 17.74
CA THR A 48 7.95 14.33 16.51
C THR A 48 6.48 14.70 16.72
N THR A 49 5.96 15.62 15.91
CA THR A 49 4.53 15.93 15.84
C THR A 49 3.76 14.95 14.96
N ALA A 50 4.46 14.16 14.13
CA ALA A 50 3.86 13.15 13.28
C ALA A 50 3.62 11.85 14.09
N LYS A 51 2.62 11.85 14.97
CA LYS A 51 2.22 10.67 15.76
C LYS A 51 0.73 10.36 15.61
N ALA A 52 0.40 9.08 15.76
CA ALA A 52 -0.97 8.56 15.74
C ALA A 52 -1.18 7.47 16.82
N ASN A 53 -0.46 7.57 17.93
CA ASN A 53 -0.55 6.64 19.07
C ASN A 53 -1.39 7.22 20.22
N TYR A 54 -2.44 7.97 19.89
CA TYR A 54 -3.37 8.60 20.82
C TYR A 54 -4.77 8.70 20.19
N PRO A 55 -5.86 8.80 20.96
CA PRO A 55 -7.22 8.93 20.41
C PRO A 55 -7.37 10.19 19.54
N PRO A 56 -8.17 10.16 18.45
CA PRO A 56 -9.10 9.10 18.06
C PRO A 56 -8.49 8.00 17.18
N TYR A 57 -7.17 8.00 16.94
CA TYR A 57 -6.52 6.96 16.15
C TYR A 57 -6.72 5.59 16.78
N GLY A 58 -6.96 4.57 15.95
CA GLY A 58 -7.15 3.20 16.43
C GLY A 58 -8.51 2.90 17.10
N ILE A 59 -9.49 3.83 17.10
CA ILE A 59 -10.81 3.60 17.71
C ILE A 59 -11.57 2.38 17.13
N ASP A 60 -11.34 2.05 15.85
CA ASP A 60 -11.89 0.89 15.15
C ASP A 60 -10.88 -0.26 15.04
N PHE A 61 -9.68 -0.13 15.63
CA PHE A 61 -8.65 -1.17 15.63
C PHE A 61 -8.76 -2.03 16.90
N PRO A 62 -8.71 -3.38 16.81
CA PRO A 62 -8.87 -4.25 17.98
C PRO A 62 -7.91 -3.94 19.14
N ASP A 63 -6.67 -3.56 18.83
CA ASP A 63 -5.63 -3.25 19.82
C ASP A 63 -5.59 -1.75 20.21
N GLY A 64 -6.57 -0.95 19.77
CA GLY A 64 -6.62 0.49 20.03
C GLY A 64 -5.53 1.30 19.31
N THR A 65 -4.94 2.26 20.02
CA THR A 65 -3.97 3.23 19.48
C THR A 65 -2.61 2.59 19.21
N THR A 66 -2.38 2.02 18.02
CA THR A 66 -1.10 1.37 17.69
C THR A 66 -0.06 2.30 17.06
N GLY A 67 -0.45 3.50 16.63
CA GLY A 67 0.40 4.36 15.78
C GLY A 67 0.04 4.33 14.29
N ARG A 68 -1.07 3.66 13.92
CA ARG A 68 -1.64 3.77 12.57
C ARG A 68 -2.32 5.12 12.43
N PHE A 69 -2.00 5.86 11.37
CA PHE A 69 -2.68 7.11 11.01
C PHE A 69 -4.04 6.78 10.38
N SER A 70 -4.93 6.17 11.15
CA SER A 70 -6.31 5.81 10.82
C SER A 70 -7.06 5.46 12.09
N ASN A 71 -8.39 5.42 12.02
CA ASN A 71 -9.21 4.80 13.05
C ASN A 71 -8.95 3.30 13.19
N GLY A 72 -8.49 2.63 12.13
CA GLY A 72 -8.40 1.18 12.08
C GLY A 72 -7.18 0.70 11.31
N ARG A 73 -7.41 -0.30 10.44
CA ARG A 73 -6.40 -0.87 9.55
C ARG A 73 -5.96 0.16 8.51
N ASN A 74 -4.66 0.19 8.22
CA ASN A 74 -4.10 0.97 7.11
C ASN A 74 -3.99 0.11 5.83
N THR A 75 -3.47 0.68 4.74
CA THR A 75 -3.35 -0.04 3.46
C THR A 75 -2.46 -1.28 3.56
N ALA A 76 -1.34 -1.20 4.28
CA ALA A 76 -0.41 -2.32 4.44
C ALA A 76 -1.07 -3.51 5.18
N ASP A 77 -1.91 -3.23 6.18
CA ASP A 77 -2.66 -4.26 6.90
C ASP A 77 -3.62 -5.01 5.98
N VAL A 78 -4.34 -4.28 5.12
CA VAL A 78 -5.28 -4.88 4.18
C VAL A 78 -4.53 -5.72 3.15
N VAL A 79 -3.41 -5.22 2.62
CA VAL A 79 -2.57 -5.99 1.69
C VAL A 79 -2.04 -7.26 2.35
N ALA A 80 -1.55 -7.19 3.59
CA ALA A 80 -1.07 -8.36 4.33
C ALA A 80 -2.18 -9.43 4.48
N GLN A 81 -3.40 -9.02 4.80
CA GLN A 81 -4.53 -9.94 4.90
C GLN A 81 -4.91 -10.56 3.56
N LEU A 82 -4.93 -9.78 2.50
CA LEU A 82 -5.20 -10.30 1.15
C LEU A 82 -4.12 -11.28 0.69
N LEU A 83 -2.87 -11.09 1.12
CA LEU A 83 -1.78 -12.03 0.89
C LEU A 83 -1.84 -13.27 1.78
N GLY A 84 -2.79 -13.37 2.71
CA GLY A 84 -3.00 -14.53 3.57
C GLY A 84 -2.11 -14.57 4.82
N PHE A 85 -1.52 -13.45 5.25
CA PHE A 85 -0.80 -13.41 6.52
C PHE A 85 -1.80 -13.43 7.70
N GLU A 86 -1.62 -14.35 8.63
CA GLU A 86 -2.43 -14.46 9.85
C GLU A 86 -2.30 -13.23 10.75
N ASN A 87 -1.07 -12.73 10.89
CA ASN A 87 -0.72 -11.58 11.71
C ASN A 87 -0.28 -10.41 10.82
N PHE A 88 -0.58 -9.17 11.25
CA PHE A 88 -0.05 -7.97 10.59
C PHE A 88 1.48 -7.95 10.62
N ILE A 89 2.08 -7.32 9.62
CA ILE A 89 3.53 -7.16 9.53
C ILE A 89 3.99 -6.15 10.60
N PRO A 90 4.92 -6.50 11.50
CA PRO A 90 5.30 -5.62 12.61
C PRO A 90 6.10 -4.38 12.14
N PRO A 91 6.02 -3.25 12.87
CA PRO A 91 6.91 -2.12 12.65
C PRO A 91 8.36 -2.52 12.98
N PHE A 92 9.32 -1.95 12.24
CA PHE A 92 10.75 -2.15 12.52
C PHE A 92 11.11 -1.81 13.97
N ALA A 93 10.44 -0.82 14.57
CA ALA A 93 10.66 -0.42 15.96
C ALA A 93 10.43 -1.54 16.99
N THR A 94 9.59 -2.54 16.70
CA THR A 94 9.25 -3.61 17.66
C THR A 94 9.43 -5.03 17.09
N ALA A 95 9.87 -5.17 15.84
CA ALA A 95 9.97 -6.47 15.17
C ALA A 95 11.03 -7.40 15.82
N ARG A 96 10.59 -8.57 16.26
CA ARG A 96 11.44 -9.59 16.92
C ARG A 96 12.03 -10.58 15.92
N HIS A 97 12.97 -11.38 16.39
CA HIS A 97 13.86 -12.22 15.56
C HIS A 97 13.15 -13.14 14.57
N GLU A 98 12.08 -13.83 14.96
CA GLU A 98 11.38 -14.74 14.05
C GLU A 98 10.41 -14.01 13.11
N GLU A 99 9.90 -12.85 13.54
CA GLU A 99 8.88 -12.10 12.80
C GLU A 99 9.47 -11.47 11.53
N ILE A 100 10.73 -11.04 11.57
CA ILE A 100 11.39 -10.40 10.42
C ILE A 100 11.52 -11.33 9.20
N VAL A 101 11.45 -12.65 9.38
CA VAL A 101 11.47 -13.63 8.28
C VAL A 101 10.23 -13.49 7.39
N ARG A 102 9.09 -13.14 7.99
CA ARG A 102 7.80 -12.92 7.30
C ARG A 102 7.64 -11.50 6.79
N GLY A 103 8.52 -10.58 7.16
CA GLY A 103 8.46 -9.20 6.72
C GLY A 103 8.56 -8.18 7.84
N VAL A 104 8.77 -6.93 7.45
CA VAL A 104 8.87 -5.79 8.37
C VAL A 104 8.29 -4.56 7.69
N ASN A 105 7.59 -3.75 8.49
CA ASN A 105 7.10 -2.45 8.09
C ASN A 105 8.09 -1.35 8.50
N TYR A 106 8.66 -0.67 7.52
CA TYR A 106 9.60 0.44 7.70
C TYR A 106 8.94 1.81 7.54
N ALA A 107 7.66 1.86 7.15
CA ALA A 107 6.96 3.11 6.87
C ALA A 107 6.91 4.01 8.12
N SER A 108 6.96 5.32 7.91
CA SER A 108 7.06 6.29 8.99
C SER A 108 6.27 7.54 8.67
N GLY A 109 5.41 7.98 9.59
CA GLY A 109 4.70 9.24 9.47
C GLY A 109 5.59 10.41 9.06
N ALA A 110 5.09 11.23 8.14
CA ALA A 110 5.79 12.37 7.53
C ALA A 110 7.02 12.05 6.65
N ALA A 111 7.39 10.78 6.48
CA ALA A 111 8.53 10.41 5.63
C ALA A 111 8.33 10.82 4.16
N GLY A 112 9.44 11.23 3.54
CA GLY A 112 9.52 11.52 2.11
C GLY A 112 10.64 10.75 1.41
N ILE A 113 10.69 10.93 0.09
CA ILE A 113 11.76 10.48 -0.80
C ILE A 113 13.06 11.19 -0.43
N ARG A 114 12.96 12.49 -0.16
CA ARG A 114 14.08 13.33 0.27
C ARG A 114 14.27 13.28 1.78
N ASP A 115 15.51 13.43 2.21
CA ASP A 115 15.86 13.28 3.62
C ASP A 115 15.31 14.46 4.43
N GLU A 116 15.37 15.68 3.88
CA GLU A 116 14.91 16.91 4.51
C GLU A 116 13.38 17.06 4.59
N THR A 117 12.63 16.24 3.85
CA THR A 117 11.17 16.31 3.82
C THR A 117 10.61 16.16 5.23
N ALA A 118 9.73 17.10 5.59
CA ALA A 118 9.07 17.21 6.89
C ALA A 118 9.97 17.33 8.13
N GLU A 119 11.25 17.71 7.98
CA GLU A 119 12.16 17.98 9.11
C GLU A 119 11.59 18.92 10.19
N HIS A 120 10.81 19.94 9.79
CA HIS A 120 10.16 20.86 10.73
C HIS A 120 9.16 20.19 11.69
N MET A 121 8.76 18.93 11.43
CA MET A 121 7.90 18.14 12.31
C MET A 121 8.69 17.34 13.36
N GLY A 122 10.03 17.29 13.25
CA GLY A 122 10.92 16.55 14.15
C GLY A 122 11.40 15.21 13.59
N GLY A 123 11.46 14.19 14.44
CA GLY A 123 11.92 12.85 14.09
C GLY A 123 11.02 12.16 13.06
N ARG A 124 11.65 11.61 12.02
CA ARG A 124 11.02 10.82 10.95
C ARG A 124 12.03 9.85 10.34
N ILE A 125 11.55 8.76 9.78
CA ILE A 125 12.38 7.77 9.07
C ILE A 125 12.18 7.97 7.56
N CYS A 126 12.93 8.89 6.96
CA CYS A 126 12.91 9.14 5.51
C CYS A 126 13.29 7.88 4.71
N MET A 127 13.04 7.86 3.40
CA MET A 127 13.26 6.68 2.56
C MET A 127 14.69 6.12 2.67
N ASN A 128 15.73 6.96 2.74
CA ASN A 128 17.11 6.49 2.94
C ASN A 128 17.33 5.79 4.29
N ARG A 129 16.67 6.25 5.36
CA ARG A 129 16.71 5.59 6.67
C ARG A 129 15.90 4.29 6.68
N GLN A 130 14.77 4.23 5.96
CA GLN A 130 14.01 2.98 5.80
C GLN A 130 14.84 1.92 5.07
N LEU A 131 15.60 2.30 4.04
CA LEU A 131 16.56 1.42 3.36
C LEU A 131 17.67 0.93 4.29
N THR A 132 18.11 1.78 5.22
CA THR A 132 19.11 1.41 6.23
C THR A 132 18.54 0.41 7.22
N ASN A 133 17.32 0.63 7.70
CA ASN A 133 16.60 -0.33 8.56
C ASN A 133 16.42 -1.68 7.86
N HIS A 134 16.11 -1.67 6.55
CA HIS A 134 16.01 -2.90 5.78
C HIS A 134 17.36 -3.63 5.65
N ALA A 135 18.45 -2.90 5.44
CA ALA A 135 19.79 -3.50 5.43
C ALA A 135 20.13 -4.19 6.76
N ILE A 136 19.75 -3.58 7.89
CA ILE A 136 19.88 -4.20 9.22
C ILE A 136 19.06 -5.49 9.31
N THR A 137 17.82 -5.48 8.82
CA THR A 137 16.99 -6.69 8.76
C THR A 137 17.65 -7.80 7.93
N ILE A 138 18.24 -7.46 6.78
CA ILE A 138 18.92 -8.45 5.93
C ILE A 138 20.11 -9.07 6.65
N LEU A 139 20.92 -8.29 7.37
CA LEU A 139 22.03 -8.82 8.16
C LEU A 139 21.56 -9.83 9.21
N ARG A 140 20.38 -9.60 9.82
CA ARG A 140 19.78 -10.59 10.74
C ARG A 140 19.30 -11.84 9.99
N LEU A 141 18.69 -11.69 8.81
CA LEU A 141 18.23 -12.81 7.99
C LEU A 141 19.38 -13.70 7.48
N VAL A 142 20.56 -13.14 7.25
CA VAL A 142 21.78 -13.92 6.92
C VAL A 142 22.05 -14.99 7.97
N ASN A 143 21.87 -14.66 9.25
CA ASN A 143 22.09 -15.59 10.35
C ASN A 143 20.91 -16.56 10.53
N LEU A 144 19.67 -16.05 10.43
CA LEU A 144 18.47 -16.84 10.73
C LEU A 144 18.12 -17.88 9.67
N ILE A 145 18.19 -17.49 8.39
CA ILE A 145 17.75 -18.33 7.27
C ILE A 145 18.82 -18.48 6.18
N GLY A 146 19.85 -17.63 6.22
CA GLY A 146 20.95 -17.67 5.26
C GLY A 146 22.07 -18.63 5.64
N ASN A 147 22.09 -19.20 6.85
CA ASN A 147 23.19 -19.99 7.40
C ASN A 147 24.55 -19.29 7.20
N GLY A 148 24.62 -17.98 7.50
CA GLY A 148 25.81 -17.14 7.30
C GLY A 148 26.02 -16.65 5.86
N SER A 149 25.19 -17.05 4.90
CA SER A 149 25.30 -16.65 3.49
C SER A 149 24.29 -15.56 3.09
N LEU A 150 24.80 -14.41 2.66
CA LEU A 150 24.00 -13.36 2.06
C LEU A 150 23.29 -13.80 0.77
N ALA A 151 23.91 -14.70 0.00
CA ALA A 151 23.29 -15.23 -1.22
C ALA A 151 22.03 -16.04 -0.88
N LYS A 152 22.08 -16.88 0.16
CA LYS A 152 20.90 -17.65 0.62
C LYS A 152 19.81 -16.75 1.20
N ALA A 153 20.17 -15.74 2.00
CA ALA A 153 19.18 -14.76 2.46
C ALA A 153 18.50 -14.04 1.28
N ARG A 154 19.27 -13.67 0.23
CA ARG A 154 18.70 -13.07 -0.99
C ARG A 154 17.78 -14.00 -1.78
N GLN A 155 18.00 -15.32 -1.75
CA GLN A 155 17.08 -16.30 -2.35
C GLN A 155 15.73 -16.41 -1.61
N HIS A 156 15.64 -15.95 -0.36
CA HIS A 156 14.37 -15.74 0.32
C HIS A 156 13.75 -14.41 -0.08
N LEU A 157 14.56 -13.34 -0.05
CA LEU A 157 14.12 -11.97 -0.34
C LEU A 157 13.55 -11.79 -1.74
N ASN A 158 14.06 -12.52 -2.74
CA ASN A 158 13.58 -12.44 -4.12
C ASN A 158 12.16 -13.00 -4.31
N LYS A 159 11.65 -13.79 -3.36
CA LYS A 159 10.27 -14.32 -3.38
C LYS A 159 9.27 -13.37 -2.73
N CYS A 160 9.73 -12.47 -1.85
CA CYS A 160 8.91 -11.51 -1.11
C CYS A 160 8.27 -10.45 -2.02
N ILE A 161 7.22 -9.81 -1.51
CA ILE A 161 6.66 -8.58 -2.07
C ILE A 161 7.19 -7.37 -1.30
N TYR A 162 7.41 -6.27 -2.03
CA TYR A 162 7.81 -4.98 -1.51
C TYR A 162 6.77 -3.94 -1.91
N THR A 163 6.10 -3.30 -0.96
CA THR A 163 5.28 -2.11 -1.25
C THR A 163 6.04 -0.86 -0.87
N VAL A 164 6.02 0.16 -1.73
CA VAL A 164 6.65 1.45 -1.48
C VAL A 164 5.66 2.57 -1.79
N ALA A 165 5.27 3.34 -0.77
CA ALA A 165 4.32 4.45 -0.87
C ALA A 165 4.95 5.75 -0.37
N MET A 166 5.50 6.53 -1.30
CA MET A 166 6.27 7.75 -1.02
C MET A 166 5.90 8.86 -2.01
N GLY A 167 6.18 10.11 -1.63
CA GLY A 167 6.05 11.28 -2.51
C GLY A 167 5.04 12.31 -1.98
N ASN A 168 4.02 11.91 -1.23
CA ASN A 168 3.02 12.86 -0.74
C ASN A 168 3.64 13.93 0.16
N ASN A 169 4.45 13.56 1.15
CA ASN A 169 5.14 14.49 2.04
C ASN A 169 6.13 15.41 1.33
N ASP A 170 6.76 14.95 0.24
CA ASP A 170 7.68 15.78 -0.55
C ASP A 170 6.94 16.98 -1.20
N TYR A 171 5.61 16.90 -1.32
CA TYR A 171 4.76 18.01 -1.75
C TYR A 171 4.08 18.72 -0.57
N ILE A 172 3.35 18.02 0.30
CA ILE A 172 2.55 18.65 1.38
C ILE A 172 3.42 19.24 2.51
N ASN A 173 4.56 18.62 2.80
CA ASN A 173 5.44 18.98 3.91
C ASN A 173 6.84 19.41 3.42
N ASN A 174 6.94 19.83 2.16
CA ASN A 174 8.14 20.42 1.57
C ASN A 174 7.79 21.41 0.44
N TYR A 175 7.47 20.96 -0.78
CA TYR A 175 7.27 21.85 -1.94
C TYR A 175 6.22 22.94 -1.71
N PHE A 176 5.01 22.57 -1.26
CA PHE A 176 3.93 23.51 -0.97
C PHE A 176 3.95 24.00 0.49
N TYR A 177 5.13 24.12 1.08
CA TYR A 177 5.27 24.67 2.43
C TYR A 177 6.40 25.71 2.56
N PRO A 178 6.24 26.88 1.90
CA PRO A 178 7.30 27.90 1.79
C PRO A 178 7.73 28.52 3.12
N LYS A 179 6.95 28.34 4.19
CA LYS A 179 7.32 28.75 5.55
C LYS A 179 8.61 28.08 6.03
N TYR A 180 8.85 26.83 5.63
CA TYR A 180 10.00 26.04 6.10
C TYR A 180 10.98 25.66 4.98
N TYR A 181 10.55 25.72 3.71
CA TYR A 181 11.36 25.24 2.58
C TYR A 181 11.33 26.21 1.41
N GLN A 182 12.48 26.39 0.75
CA GLN A 182 12.58 27.23 -0.45
C GLN A 182 12.29 26.47 -1.75
N THR A 183 11.89 25.20 -1.68
CA THR A 183 11.78 24.31 -2.83
C THR A 183 10.88 24.85 -3.94
N SER A 184 9.72 25.45 -3.62
CA SER A 184 8.84 26.06 -4.62
C SER A 184 9.36 27.37 -5.21
N ILE A 185 10.33 28.01 -4.56
CA ILE A 185 11.02 29.20 -5.08
C ILE A 185 12.11 28.78 -6.07
N LEU A 186 12.80 27.67 -5.76
CA LEU A 186 13.94 27.19 -6.52
C LEU A 186 13.55 26.34 -7.75
N TYR A 187 12.38 25.70 -7.72
CA TYR A 187 11.98 24.74 -8.74
C TYR A 187 10.53 24.90 -9.16
N THR A 188 10.26 24.76 -10.46
CA THR A 188 8.90 24.50 -10.96
C THR A 188 8.43 23.10 -10.52
N PRO A 189 7.12 22.82 -10.56
CA PRO A 189 6.61 21.49 -10.18
C PRO A 189 7.24 20.35 -10.99
N ASP A 190 7.46 20.58 -12.28
CA ASP A 190 8.06 19.60 -13.18
C ASP A 190 9.54 19.34 -12.87
N GLN A 191 10.31 20.42 -12.63
CA GLN A 191 11.72 20.33 -12.23
C GLN A 191 11.86 19.56 -10.92
N TYR A 192 11.00 19.86 -9.94
CA TYR A 192 11.00 19.15 -8.67
C TYR A 192 10.60 17.68 -8.81
N ALA A 193 9.57 17.37 -9.59
CA ALA A 193 9.19 16.00 -9.91
C ALA A 193 10.36 15.22 -10.54
N LYS A 194 11.09 15.83 -11.48
CA LYS A 194 12.28 15.23 -12.10
C LYS A 194 13.38 14.92 -11.06
N ILE A 195 13.62 15.82 -10.11
CA ILE A 195 14.60 15.61 -9.03
C ILE A 195 14.16 14.48 -8.11
N LEU A 196 12.90 14.47 -7.68
CA LEU A 196 12.33 13.43 -6.83
C LEU A 196 12.43 12.06 -7.49
N ILE A 197 12.00 11.93 -8.75
CA ILE A 197 12.04 10.66 -9.48
C ILE A 197 13.48 10.17 -9.68
N LYS A 198 14.44 11.06 -9.95
CA LYS A 198 15.85 10.68 -10.04
C LYS A 198 16.36 10.07 -8.72
N GLN A 199 15.98 10.64 -7.58
CA GLN A 199 16.35 10.10 -6.26
C GLN A 199 15.59 8.80 -5.95
N TYR A 200 14.30 8.78 -6.22
CA TYR A 200 13.45 7.63 -5.94
C TYR A 200 13.86 6.40 -6.76
N SER A 201 14.22 6.57 -8.04
CA SER A 201 14.75 5.49 -8.88
C SER A 201 16.05 4.91 -8.33
N LYS A 202 16.93 5.73 -7.75
CA LYS A 202 18.15 5.25 -7.07
C LYS A 202 17.82 4.43 -5.83
N GLN A 203 16.84 4.87 -5.05
CA GLN A 203 16.37 4.18 -3.84
C GLN A 203 15.71 2.83 -4.19
N LEU A 204 14.87 2.77 -5.22
CA LEU A 204 14.28 1.53 -5.73
C LEU A 204 15.34 0.58 -6.29
N SER A 205 16.31 1.12 -7.04
CA SER A 205 17.47 0.34 -7.51
C SER A 205 18.29 -0.23 -6.35
N LYS A 206 18.38 0.48 -5.22
CA LYS A 206 19.06 0.00 -4.01
C LYS A 206 18.28 -1.15 -3.36
N LEU A 207 16.94 -1.09 -3.29
CA LEU A 207 16.12 -2.24 -2.87
C LEU A 207 16.33 -3.46 -3.76
N TYR A 208 16.39 -3.26 -5.09
CA TYR A 208 16.68 -4.35 -6.01
C TYR A 208 18.04 -5.01 -5.71
N LYS A 209 19.08 -4.20 -5.45
CA LYS A 209 20.41 -4.69 -5.03
C LYS A 209 20.40 -5.42 -3.69
N TYR A 210 19.42 -5.12 -2.83
CA TYR A 210 19.20 -5.82 -1.58
C TYR A 210 18.48 -7.17 -1.73
N GLY A 211 17.89 -7.44 -2.89
CA GLY A 211 17.28 -8.74 -3.22
C GLY A 211 15.81 -8.63 -3.62
N ALA A 212 15.21 -7.44 -3.54
CA ALA A 212 13.83 -7.25 -3.95
C ALA A 212 13.65 -7.51 -5.46
N ARG A 213 12.58 -8.22 -5.81
CA ARG A 213 12.20 -8.51 -7.21
C ARG A 213 10.75 -8.13 -7.53
N LYS A 214 9.83 -8.20 -6.57
CA LYS A 214 8.41 -7.90 -6.79
C LYS A 214 8.04 -6.61 -6.06
N PHE A 215 7.76 -5.55 -6.81
CA PHE A 215 7.49 -4.22 -6.29
C PHE A 215 6.05 -3.79 -6.59
N GLY A 216 5.34 -3.32 -5.57
CA GLY A 216 4.13 -2.51 -5.69
C GLY A 216 4.46 -1.06 -5.34
N ILE A 217 4.53 -0.18 -6.32
CA ILE A 217 4.88 1.23 -6.14
C ILE A 217 3.58 2.04 -6.15
N ALA A 218 3.19 2.57 -5.00
CA ALA A 218 2.02 3.44 -4.91
C ALA A 218 2.34 4.83 -5.46
N GLY A 219 1.49 5.31 -6.36
CA GLY A 219 1.50 6.71 -6.77
C GLY A 219 1.14 7.63 -5.61
N ALA A 220 1.66 8.85 -5.64
CA ALA A 220 1.31 9.86 -4.65
C ALA A 220 -0.18 10.22 -4.81
N GLY A 221 -0.93 10.18 -3.71
CA GLY A 221 -2.35 10.53 -3.71
C GLY A 221 -2.61 11.99 -4.08
N TYR A 222 -3.79 12.29 -4.63
CA TYR A 222 -4.23 13.63 -4.99
C TYR A 222 -4.47 14.49 -3.73
N ILE A 223 -3.39 15.02 -3.16
CA ILE A 223 -3.39 15.72 -1.87
C ILE A 223 -4.02 17.11 -1.91
N GLY A 224 -4.35 17.65 -3.09
CA GLY A 224 -5.02 18.94 -3.23
C GLY A 224 -6.40 18.97 -2.56
N CYS A 225 -7.02 17.80 -2.38
CA CYS A 225 -8.31 17.66 -1.70
C CYS A 225 -8.20 17.40 -0.19
N THR A 226 -6.98 17.35 0.37
CA THR A 226 -6.82 17.16 1.81
C THR A 226 -7.15 18.46 2.56
N PRO A 227 -7.78 18.42 3.74
CA PRO A 227 -8.07 19.55 4.60
C PRO A 227 -6.83 20.38 4.92
N ALA A 228 -5.67 19.73 5.09
CA ALA A 228 -4.42 20.45 5.27
C ALA A 228 -4.10 21.36 4.07
N MET A 229 -4.28 20.88 2.83
CA MET A 229 -4.07 21.68 1.63
C MET A 229 -5.19 22.71 1.40
N MET A 230 -6.46 22.32 1.57
CA MET A 230 -7.60 23.22 1.45
C MET A 230 -7.51 24.39 2.43
N ASN A 231 -7.15 24.11 3.70
CA ASN A 231 -6.92 25.13 4.71
C ASN A 231 -5.72 26.03 4.37
N ARG A 232 -4.60 25.46 3.92
CA ARG A 232 -3.40 26.23 3.55
C ARG A 232 -3.65 27.19 2.39
N PHE A 233 -4.51 26.81 1.44
CA PHE A 233 -4.88 27.63 0.29
C PHE A 233 -6.18 28.42 0.51
N ASN A 234 -6.73 28.42 1.73
CA ASN A 234 -7.96 29.12 2.10
C ASN A 234 -9.13 28.84 1.12
N THR A 235 -9.36 27.57 0.82
CA THR A 235 -10.40 27.11 -0.12
C THR A 235 -11.21 25.97 0.46
N ASN A 236 -12.43 25.78 -0.04
CA ASN A 236 -13.29 24.62 0.24
C ASN A 236 -13.34 23.61 -0.91
N LYS A 237 -12.54 23.83 -1.97
CA LYS A 237 -12.39 22.94 -3.12
C LYS A 237 -10.99 22.36 -3.16
N CYS A 238 -10.81 21.28 -3.91
CA CYS A 238 -9.48 20.74 -4.18
C CYS A 238 -8.58 21.81 -4.82
N VAL A 239 -7.30 21.83 -4.44
CA VAL A 239 -6.31 22.75 -5.00
C VAL A 239 -5.74 22.16 -6.30
N ASP A 240 -6.22 22.63 -7.44
CA ASP A 240 -5.85 22.07 -8.76
C ASP A 240 -4.36 22.16 -9.06
N ALA A 241 -3.69 23.26 -8.67
CA ALA A 241 -2.24 23.40 -8.84
C ALA A 241 -1.44 22.31 -8.11
N VAL A 242 -1.93 21.88 -6.94
CA VAL A 242 -1.31 20.80 -6.15
C VAL A 242 -1.53 19.46 -6.83
N ASN A 243 -2.77 19.18 -7.25
CA ASN A 243 -3.09 17.95 -7.98
C ASN A 243 -2.34 17.88 -9.32
N GLY A 244 -2.16 19.01 -10.02
CA GLY A 244 -1.35 19.11 -11.23
C GLY A 244 0.11 18.72 -11.00
N ALA A 245 0.72 19.17 -9.90
CA ALA A 245 2.07 18.76 -9.53
C ALA A 245 2.18 17.26 -9.22
N ILE A 246 1.17 16.69 -8.55
CA ILE A 246 1.08 15.25 -8.27
C ILE A 246 0.92 14.42 -9.55
N ILE A 247 0.12 14.89 -10.51
CA ILE A 247 -0.02 14.25 -11.83
C ILE A 247 1.34 14.20 -12.52
N GLN A 248 2.08 15.32 -12.57
CA GLN A 248 3.42 15.35 -13.17
C GLN A 248 4.38 14.36 -12.49
N PHE A 249 4.35 14.28 -11.15
CA PHE A 249 5.13 13.28 -10.41
C PHE A 249 4.76 11.85 -10.77
N ASN A 250 3.47 11.50 -10.72
CA ASN A 250 2.99 10.14 -10.98
C ASN A 250 3.25 9.72 -12.43
N THR A 251 3.06 10.61 -13.41
CA THR A 251 3.42 10.33 -14.82
C THR A 251 4.89 9.98 -14.96
N ARG A 252 5.78 10.77 -14.34
CA ARG A 252 7.23 10.49 -14.36
C ARG A 252 7.59 9.22 -13.59
N LEU A 253 6.86 8.90 -12.51
CA LEU A 253 7.04 7.67 -11.74
C LEU A 253 6.72 6.44 -12.57
N VAL A 254 5.60 6.44 -13.30
CA VAL A 254 5.22 5.35 -14.20
C VAL A 254 6.30 5.10 -15.26
N THR A 255 6.80 6.16 -15.91
CA THR A 255 7.91 6.04 -16.87
C THR A 255 9.16 5.46 -16.20
N ALA A 256 9.54 5.99 -15.04
CA ALA A 256 10.76 5.58 -14.35
C ALA A 256 10.73 4.12 -13.88
N ILE A 257 9.60 3.63 -13.36
CA ILE A 257 9.52 2.22 -12.95
C ILE A 257 9.49 1.28 -14.17
N GLY A 258 8.93 1.72 -15.31
CA GLY A 258 9.01 0.97 -16.57
C GLY A 258 10.45 0.86 -17.09
N GLU A 259 11.22 1.94 -16.98
CA GLU A 259 12.66 1.92 -17.28
C GLU A 259 13.47 1.06 -16.30
N LEU A 260 13.10 1.03 -15.03
CA LEU A 260 13.74 0.16 -14.05
C LEU A 260 13.43 -1.31 -14.35
N GLU A 261 12.18 -1.65 -14.63
CA GLU A 261 11.78 -3.02 -14.99
C GLU A 261 12.57 -3.53 -16.22
N SER A 262 12.77 -2.70 -17.25
CA SER A 262 13.53 -3.10 -18.44
C SER A 262 15.04 -3.26 -18.19
N LYS A 263 15.60 -2.54 -17.21
CA LYS A 263 17.04 -2.58 -16.89
C LYS A 263 17.40 -3.60 -15.80
N LEU A 264 16.44 -3.99 -14.96
CA LEU A 264 16.67 -4.81 -13.78
C LEU A 264 16.10 -6.22 -14.00
N SER A 265 16.99 -7.16 -14.33
CA SER A 265 16.63 -8.56 -14.62
C SER A 265 15.83 -9.21 -13.50
N ASP A 266 14.84 -10.01 -13.88
CA ASP A 266 13.91 -10.74 -13.00
C ASP A 266 13.10 -9.86 -12.05
N SER A 267 13.04 -8.55 -12.30
CA SER A 267 12.20 -7.64 -11.52
C SER A 267 10.82 -7.45 -12.14
N LYS A 268 9.84 -7.18 -11.28
CA LYS A 268 8.51 -6.74 -11.66
C LYS A 268 8.11 -5.53 -10.83
N PHE A 269 7.73 -4.47 -11.51
CA PHE A 269 7.20 -3.24 -10.91
C PHE A 269 5.73 -3.08 -11.32
N ILE A 270 4.87 -2.95 -10.32
CA ILE A 270 3.45 -2.66 -10.50
C ILE A 270 3.20 -1.27 -9.95
N PHE A 271 2.70 -0.37 -10.79
CA PHE A 271 2.16 0.90 -10.34
C PHE A 271 0.80 0.68 -9.69
N ILE A 272 0.61 1.19 -8.48
CA ILE A 272 -0.68 1.20 -7.79
C ILE A 272 -1.23 2.61 -7.92
N ASP A 273 -2.24 2.77 -8.79
CA ASP A 273 -2.86 4.06 -9.05
C ASP A 273 -3.59 4.55 -7.80
N PRO A 274 -3.27 5.75 -7.27
CA PRO A 274 -4.05 6.32 -6.19
C PRO A 274 -5.47 6.62 -6.67
N PRO A 275 -6.50 6.35 -5.84
CA PRO A 275 -7.87 6.70 -6.20
C PRO A 275 -7.96 8.20 -6.49
N ARG A 276 -8.54 8.54 -7.64
CA ARG A 276 -8.86 9.93 -8.01
C ARG A 276 -9.92 10.45 -7.06
N GLY A 277 -9.49 11.10 -5.98
CA GLY A 277 -10.38 11.75 -5.03
C GLY A 277 -11.17 12.85 -5.74
N TYR A 278 -12.50 12.78 -5.66
CA TYR A 278 -13.47 13.81 -6.05
C TYR A 278 -13.03 14.76 -7.18
N SER A 279 -12.94 14.27 -8.41
CA SER A 279 -13.08 15.17 -9.56
C SER A 279 -14.52 15.65 -9.59
N SER A 280 -14.74 16.91 -9.26
CA SER A 280 -15.98 17.60 -9.62
C SER A 280 -16.04 17.70 -11.14
N GLY A 281 -16.64 16.68 -11.77
CA GLY A 281 -16.86 16.63 -13.20
C GLY A 281 -15.91 15.70 -13.97
N SER A 282 -16.51 14.98 -14.92
CA SER A 282 -15.88 14.34 -16.08
C SER A 282 -15.39 12.89 -15.89
N HIS A 283 -16.24 11.97 -16.37
CA HIS A 283 -15.97 10.60 -16.85
C HIS A 283 -15.10 9.70 -15.96
N ALA A 284 -15.76 9.07 -14.98
CA ALA A 284 -15.30 7.80 -14.44
C ALA A 284 -15.28 6.74 -15.56
N VAL A 285 -14.12 6.51 -16.16
CA VAL A 285 -13.84 5.21 -16.79
C VAL A 285 -13.75 4.24 -15.62
N THR A 286 -14.79 3.46 -15.38
CA THR A 286 -14.78 2.37 -14.41
C THR A 286 -13.97 1.21 -14.99
N PRO A 287 -12.79 0.87 -14.43
CA PRO A 287 -12.17 -0.41 -14.73
C PRO A 287 -12.99 -1.51 -14.05
N ARG A 288 -13.12 -2.63 -14.76
CA ARG A 288 -13.81 -3.83 -14.28
C ARG A 288 -12.92 -4.43 -13.18
N HIS A 289 -13.44 -4.49 -11.95
CA HIS A 289 -12.88 -5.09 -10.72
C HIS A 289 -11.97 -4.19 -9.85
N GLU A 290 -12.54 -3.53 -8.82
CA GLU A 290 -11.75 -3.03 -7.67
C GLU A 290 -12.54 -3.01 -6.35
N ALA A 291 -11.82 -3.27 -5.25
CA ALA A 291 -12.20 -2.89 -3.90
C ALA A 291 -12.01 -1.37 -3.73
N LYS A 292 -13.02 -0.67 -3.21
CA LYS A 292 -12.98 0.79 -3.03
C LYS A 292 -12.25 1.16 -1.75
N PHE A 293 -11.14 1.89 -1.86
CA PHE A 293 -10.42 2.49 -0.73
C PHE A 293 -10.79 3.97 -0.60
N TYR A 294 -11.23 4.42 0.58
CA TYR A 294 -11.56 5.82 0.84
C TYR A 294 -10.45 6.48 1.66
N VAL A 295 -9.96 7.62 1.17
CA VAL A 295 -8.99 8.47 1.87
C VAL A 295 -9.76 9.62 2.52
N CYS A 296 -9.85 9.65 3.84
CA CYS A 296 -10.29 10.81 4.60
C CYS A 296 -9.09 11.32 5.39
N SER A 297 -8.40 12.32 4.86
CA SER A 297 -7.88 13.44 5.64
C SER A 297 -7.50 13.15 7.10
N GLY A 298 -6.45 12.34 7.29
CA GLY A 298 -6.04 11.84 8.61
C GLY A 298 -5.92 10.32 8.67
N GLY A 299 -6.44 9.59 7.68
CA GLY A 299 -6.23 8.16 7.53
C GLY A 299 -7.09 7.49 6.46
N LEU A 300 -6.72 6.27 6.09
CA LEU A 300 -7.55 5.41 5.25
C LEU A 300 -8.75 4.91 6.06
N ILE A 301 -9.97 5.08 5.56
CA ILE A 301 -11.17 4.43 6.12
C ILE A 301 -11.54 3.29 5.18
N VAL A 302 -11.47 2.04 5.66
CA VAL A 302 -12.00 0.88 4.94
C VAL A 302 -13.46 0.70 5.31
N GLN A 303 -14.38 1.12 4.43
CA GLN A 303 -15.80 0.75 4.58
C GLN A 303 -16.03 -0.68 4.10
N LYS A 304 -16.53 -1.53 5.00
CA LYS A 304 -16.79 -2.95 4.77
C LYS A 304 -17.89 -3.13 3.72
N LYS A 305 -17.50 -3.42 2.48
CA LYS A 305 -18.33 -4.16 1.52
C LYS A 305 -17.46 -5.27 0.95
N GLN A 306 -17.70 -6.52 1.35
CA GLN A 306 -17.02 -7.66 0.77
C GLN A 306 -17.66 -8.01 -0.59
N PRO A 307 -16.90 -8.02 -1.70
CA PRO A 307 -17.16 -8.93 -2.78
C PRO A 307 -16.28 -10.18 -2.60
N LYS A 308 -16.89 -11.37 -2.63
CA LYS A 308 -16.13 -12.60 -2.87
C LYS A 308 -15.53 -12.50 -4.28
N ILE A 309 -14.21 -12.60 -4.39
CA ILE A 309 -13.51 -12.71 -5.68
C ILE A 309 -12.69 -13.99 -5.63
N ASN A 310 -13.03 -14.94 -6.50
CA ASN A 310 -12.22 -16.12 -6.78
C ASN A 310 -11.22 -15.76 -7.89
N LEU A 311 -9.92 -15.90 -7.64
CA LEU A 311 -8.88 -15.83 -8.66
C LEU A 311 -8.21 -17.21 -8.74
N GLY A 312 -8.67 -18.02 -9.69
CA GLY A 312 -8.00 -19.26 -10.07
C GLY A 312 -6.96 -19.00 -11.14
N TRP A 313 -5.72 -19.45 -10.93
CA TRP A 313 -4.71 -19.54 -11.97
C TRP A 313 -4.79 -20.94 -12.58
N ARG A 314 -5.17 -21.06 -13.86
CA ARG A 314 -5.08 -22.32 -14.60
C ARG A 314 -3.84 -22.28 -15.48
N ASN A 315 -2.87 -23.14 -15.17
CA ASN A 315 -1.81 -23.54 -16.10
C ASN A 315 -2.41 -24.54 -17.07
N GLU A 316 -2.29 -24.34 -18.37
CA GLU A 316 -2.47 -25.41 -19.35
C GLU A 316 -1.21 -25.55 -20.20
N GLY A 317 -0.40 -26.56 -19.84
CA GLY A 317 0.53 -27.22 -20.75
C GLY A 317 -0.25 -28.02 -21.78
N GLY A 318 0.22 -27.99 -23.03
CA GLY A 318 -0.57 -28.41 -24.18
C GLY A 318 -0.63 -29.90 -24.48
N SER A 319 -1.41 -30.23 -25.51
CA SER A 319 -1.13 -31.32 -26.47
C SER A 319 -1.97 -31.19 -27.75
N ARG A 320 -1.25 -31.10 -28.88
CA ARG A 320 -1.49 -31.67 -30.24
C ARG A 320 -2.90 -31.72 -30.86
N GLY A 321 -2.98 -31.26 -32.11
CA GLY A 321 -3.74 -31.95 -33.17
C GLY A 321 -4.36 -31.08 -34.27
N ASN A 322 -3.71 -31.01 -35.43
CA ASN A 322 -4.12 -30.33 -36.69
C ASN A 322 -5.51 -30.70 -37.24
N LYS A 323 -6.21 -29.73 -37.86
CA LYS A 323 -6.49 -29.59 -39.32
C LYS A 323 -7.70 -28.68 -39.59
N GLY A 324 -7.61 -27.83 -40.62
CA GLY A 324 -8.75 -27.44 -41.48
C GLY A 324 -9.06 -25.94 -41.59
N ASP A 325 -8.86 -25.39 -42.78
CA ASP A 325 -9.20 -24.04 -43.24
C ASP A 325 -10.70 -23.67 -43.17
N LEU A 326 -11.01 -22.39 -42.93
CA LEU A 326 -11.82 -21.49 -43.78
C LEU A 326 -12.24 -20.23 -42.98
N GLY A 327 -12.10 -19.06 -43.61
CA GLY A 327 -12.34 -17.75 -42.99
C GLY A 327 -13.80 -17.31 -42.90
N ALA A 328 -13.93 -16.08 -42.39
CA ALA A 328 -15.09 -15.17 -42.34
C ALA A 328 -15.66 -14.91 -40.93
N GLY A 329 -15.39 -13.69 -40.46
CA GLY A 329 -16.29 -12.72 -39.82
C GLY A 329 -17.36 -13.12 -38.78
N ILE A 330 -17.57 -12.14 -37.89
CA ILE A 330 -18.80 -11.82 -37.15
C ILE A 330 -18.90 -12.39 -35.72
N GLY A 331 -18.67 -11.49 -34.76
CA GLY A 331 -19.58 -11.16 -33.66
C GLY A 331 -20.00 -12.26 -32.69
N MET A 332 -19.66 -12.08 -31.40
CA MET A 332 -20.39 -12.76 -30.33
C MET A 332 -20.53 -11.87 -29.09
N LEU A 333 -21.67 -11.18 -29.08
CA LEU A 333 -22.68 -11.17 -28.02
C LEU A 333 -22.20 -11.60 -26.62
N ILE A 334 -22.13 -10.67 -25.66
CA ILE A 334 -22.23 -11.01 -24.25
C ILE A 334 -23.46 -10.32 -23.66
N ILE A 335 -24.36 -11.18 -23.20
CA ILE A 335 -25.71 -10.95 -22.71
C ILE A 335 -25.71 -10.02 -21.48
N SER A 336 -26.58 -9.01 -21.53
CA SER A 336 -27.01 -8.22 -20.38
C SER A 336 -28.04 -8.98 -19.55
N GLY A 337 -27.92 -8.96 -18.22
CA GLY A 337 -29.05 -9.36 -17.37
C GLY A 337 -28.70 -9.50 -15.89
N ALA A 338 -28.94 -8.43 -15.12
CA ALA A 338 -29.72 -8.46 -13.87
C ALA A 338 -29.71 -7.06 -13.21
N ARG A 339 -30.88 -6.41 -13.21
CA ARG A 339 -31.20 -5.28 -12.32
C ARG A 339 -31.43 -5.81 -10.91
N VAL A 340 -30.88 -5.15 -9.89
CA VAL A 340 -31.39 -5.23 -8.51
C VAL A 340 -31.64 -3.80 -8.02
N GLY A 341 -32.87 -3.58 -7.56
CA GLY A 341 -33.47 -2.27 -7.31
C GLY A 341 -32.83 -1.47 -6.18
N MET A 342 -32.91 -0.15 -6.32
CA MET A 342 -32.60 0.83 -5.29
C MET A 342 -33.63 0.77 -4.15
N GLY A 343 -33.23 0.25 -2.99
CA GLY A 343 -33.90 0.55 -1.73
C GLY A 343 -33.46 1.93 -1.24
N LYS A 344 -34.41 2.87 -1.10
CA LYS A 344 -34.19 4.19 -0.49
C LYS A 344 -33.89 4.03 1.01
N GLY A 345 -32.61 3.95 1.38
CA GLY A 345 -32.15 4.12 2.76
C GLY A 345 -31.69 5.57 2.97
N LYS A 346 -32.26 6.26 3.96
CA LYS A 346 -31.90 7.63 4.32
C LYS A 346 -30.40 7.74 4.64
N VAL A 347 -29.73 8.68 3.98
CA VAL A 347 -28.37 9.12 4.31
C VAL A 347 -28.46 9.94 5.59
N GLY A 348 -27.96 9.40 6.70
CA GLY A 348 -27.74 10.18 7.92
C GLY A 348 -26.55 11.12 7.69
N GLY A 349 -26.82 12.41 7.58
CA GLY A 349 -25.78 13.43 7.44
C GLY A 349 -24.90 13.50 8.68
N CYS A 350 -23.57 13.52 8.48
CA CYS A 350 -22.64 13.94 9.51
C CYS A 350 -22.86 15.43 9.78
N THR A 351 -23.61 15.76 10.82
CA THR A 351 -23.68 17.12 11.36
C THR A 351 -22.54 17.29 12.33
N SER A 352 -21.70 18.28 12.05
CA SER A 352 -20.71 18.81 12.98
C SER A 352 -21.42 19.44 14.17
N ARG A 353 -21.16 18.96 15.38
CA ARG A 353 -21.27 19.78 16.59
C ARG A 353 -19.98 19.66 17.40
N PRO A 354 -19.40 20.79 17.83
CA PRO A 354 -18.22 20.79 18.70
C PRO A 354 -18.69 20.54 20.13
N VAL A 355 -18.10 19.55 20.80
CA VAL A 355 -18.17 19.46 22.26
C VAL A 355 -16.72 19.41 22.75
N CYS A 356 -16.22 20.58 23.17
CA CYS A 356 -15.11 20.64 24.12
C CYS A 356 -15.68 20.37 25.52
N PRO A 357 -14.97 19.62 26.37
CA PRO A 357 -15.01 19.88 27.80
C PRO A 357 -13.67 20.44 28.29
N ARG A 358 -13.81 21.28 29.32
CA ARG A 358 -12.74 21.95 30.08
C ARG A 358 -11.85 20.97 30.83
#